data_AF-X1B6E7-F1
#
_entry.id   AF-X1B6E7-F1
#
_cell.length_a   1.000
_cell.length_b   1.000
_cell.length_c   1.000
_cell.angle_alpha   90.00
_cell.angle_beta   90.00
_cell.angle_gamma   90.00
#
_symmetry.space_group_name_H-M   'P 1'
#
loop_
_entity.id
_entity.type
_entity.pdbx_description
1 polymer ?
#
loop_
_entity_poly.entity_id
_entity_poly.type
_entity_poly.pdbx_seq_one_letter_code
_entity_poly.pdbx_strand_id
1 'polypeptide(L)'
;MEKFIRKRVKNARNDVFSGITVSLALVPEAVAFAFVAGVDPLVGLYAAFMVGLITSIFGGRPGMISGATGALAVVMVSLVSEGNAMGADGENLGLYFLFATVILMGFIQIMAGILKLGKFVRLIPHPVMMGFVNGLAIVIFMSQLTMFPKEYNANFWLMMGLVALTMFIIWGLPKVKVFSKFPEALIAILAVSAIAIFGG
;
A
#
# COMPACT_ATOMS: atom_id res chain seq x y z
N MET A 1 1.73 36.13 -8.82
CA MET A 1 1.63 34.94 -7.95
C MET A 1 0.29 34.21 -8.08
N GLU A 2 -0.69 34.71 -8.85
CA GLU A 2 -2.06 34.15 -8.96
C GLU A 2 -2.25 32.98 -9.94
N LYS A 3 -1.20 32.49 -10.61
CA LYS A 3 -1.31 31.40 -11.61
C LYS A 3 -1.14 29.97 -11.05
N PHE A 4 -1.00 29.80 -9.73
CA PHE A 4 -0.77 28.47 -9.14
C PHE A 4 -2.06 27.67 -8.88
N ILE A 5 -3.22 28.32 -8.78
CA ILE A 5 -4.49 27.63 -8.58
C ILE A 5 -5.30 27.66 -9.88
N ARG A 6 -4.96 26.76 -10.80
CA ARG A 6 -5.84 26.49 -11.95
C ARG A 6 -7.09 25.80 -11.40
N LYS A 7 -8.18 26.57 -11.19
CA LYS A 7 -9.54 26.04 -10.94
C LYS A 7 -9.84 24.96 -11.98
N ARG A 8 -9.79 23.68 -11.60
CA ARG A 8 -10.03 22.55 -12.52
C ARG A 8 -11.04 21.55 -11.97
N VAL A 9 -12.11 22.02 -11.35
CA VAL A 9 -13.33 21.23 -11.13
C VAL A 9 -14.16 21.14 -12.43
N LYS A 10 -13.56 20.68 -13.54
CA LYS A 10 -14.34 20.46 -14.78
C LYS A 10 -15.27 19.25 -14.66
N ASN A 11 -14.94 18.25 -13.83
CA ASN A 11 -15.68 17.00 -13.70
C ASN A 11 -15.79 16.51 -12.24
N ALA A 12 -16.35 17.32 -11.33
CA ALA A 12 -16.49 16.97 -9.91
C ALA A 12 -17.15 15.61 -9.68
N ARG A 13 -18.15 15.24 -10.49
CA ARG A 13 -18.79 13.92 -10.45
C ARG A 13 -17.78 12.80 -10.66
N ASN A 14 -16.99 12.86 -11.73
CA ASN A 14 -16.02 11.80 -12.04
C ASN A 14 -14.87 11.79 -11.04
N ASP A 15 -14.43 12.95 -10.56
CA ASP A 15 -13.39 13.05 -9.55
C ASP A 15 -13.83 12.38 -8.24
N VAL A 16 -15.07 12.63 -7.78
CA VAL A 16 -15.64 11.96 -6.60
C VAL A 16 -15.78 10.46 -6.80
N PHE A 17 -16.37 9.99 -7.92
CA PHE A 17 -16.51 8.56 -8.17
C PHE A 17 -15.15 7.84 -8.28
N SER A 18 -14.17 8.47 -8.94
CA SER A 18 -12.82 7.93 -9.04
C SER A 18 -12.14 7.87 -7.67
N GLY A 19 -12.26 8.92 -6.86
CA GLY A 19 -11.71 8.98 -5.51
C GLY A 19 -12.30 7.90 -4.59
N ILE A 20 -13.62 7.69 -4.63
CA ILE A 20 -14.28 6.62 -3.87
C ILE A 20 -13.82 5.24 -4.34
N THR A 21 -13.74 5.02 -5.65
CA THR A 21 -13.32 3.72 -6.20
C THR A 21 -11.90 3.37 -5.78
N VAL A 22 -11.01 4.37 -5.86
CA VAL A 22 -9.61 4.23 -5.50
C VAL A 22 -9.43 4.08 -3.99
N SER A 23 -10.13 4.85 -3.16
CA SER A 23 -10.00 4.74 -1.70
C SER A 23 -10.42 3.35 -1.21
N LEU A 24 -11.49 2.79 -1.76
CA LEU A 24 -11.93 1.43 -1.47
C LEU A 24 -10.88 0.37 -1.87
N ALA A 25 -10.16 0.59 -2.97
CA ALA A 25 -9.07 -0.28 -3.39
C ALA A 25 -7.81 -0.12 -2.51
N LEU A 26 -7.52 1.08 -2.01
CA LEU A 26 -6.33 1.36 -1.20
C LEU A 26 -6.41 0.85 0.25
N VAL A 27 -7.61 0.74 0.83
CA VAL A 27 -7.79 0.26 2.21
C VAL A 27 -7.11 -1.10 2.44
N PRO A 28 -7.40 -2.17 1.67
CA PRO A 28 -6.74 -3.46 1.88
C PRO A 28 -5.25 -3.42 1.55
N GLU A 29 -4.83 -2.60 0.59
CA GLU A 29 -3.43 -2.43 0.23
C GLU A 29 -2.61 -1.82 1.39
N ALA A 30 -3.12 -0.75 2.00
CA ALA A 30 -2.47 -0.09 3.14
C ALA A 30 -2.37 -1.01 4.37
N VAL A 31 -3.42 -1.80 4.62
CA VAL A 31 -3.43 -2.81 5.71
C VAL A 31 -2.43 -3.92 5.43
N ALA A 32 -2.40 -4.46 4.21
CA ALA A 32 -1.44 -5.51 3.83
C ALA A 32 0.01 -5.03 3.97
N PHE A 33 0.32 -3.80 3.53
CA PHE A 33 1.66 -3.24 3.66
C PHE A 33 2.08 -2.94 5.10
N ALA A 34 1.14 -2.58 5.97
CA ALA A 34 1.43 -2.46 7.40
C ALA A 34 1.83 -3.82 8.01
N PHE A 35 1.13 -4.91 7.64
CA PHE A 35 1.52 -6.26 8.05
C PHE A 35 2.90 -6.66 7.53
N VAL A 36 3.21 -6.34 6.26
CA VAL A 36 4.56 -6.58 5.71
C VAL A 36 5.63 -5.82 6.51
N ALA A 37 5.37 -4.56 6.85
CA ALA A 37 6.25 -3.71 7.64
C ALA A 37 6.32 -4.08 9.14
N GLY A 38 5.51 -5.03 9.61
CA GLY A 38 5.47 -5.45 11.02
C GLY A 38 4.93 -4.37 11.97
N VAL A 39 4.05 -3.49 11.48
CA VAL A 39 3.43 -2.41 12.27
C VAL A 39 1.91 -2.56 12.32
N ASP A 40 1.28 -1.88 13.26
CA ASP A 40 -0.18 -1.87 13.38
C ASP A 40 -0.85 -1.37 12.08
N PRO A 41 -1.89 -2.06 11.56
CA PRO A 41 -2.63 -1.66 10.37
C PRO A 41 -3.13 -0.21 10.37
N LEU A 42 -3.46 0.35 11.53
CA LEU A 42 -3.87 1.74 11.68
C LEU A 42 -2.78 2.70 11.22
N VAL A 43 -1.51 2.37 11.41
CA VAL A 43 -0.38 3.19 10.94
C VAL A 43 -0.41 3.32 9.42
N GLY A 44 -0.64 2.21 8.71
CA GLY A 44 -0.76 2.19 7.25
C GLY A 44 -1.96 3.00 6.75
N LEU A 45 -3.11 2.86 7.42
CA LEU A 45 -4.33 3.61 7.08
C LEU A 45 -4.17 5.12 7.32
N TYR A 46 -3.61 5.51 8.46
CA TYR A 46 -3.31 6.92 8.74
C TYR A 46 -2.30 7.50 7.75
N ALA A 47 -1.26 6.74 7.39
CA ALA A 47 -0.30 7.16 6.38
C ALA A 47 -0.98 7.39 5.02
N ALA A 48 -1.79 6.44 4.54
CA ALA A 48 -2.51 6.57 3.28
C ALA A 48 -3.45 7.78 3.27
N PHE A 49 -4.20 7.99 4.35
CA PHE A 49 -5.09 9.15 4.51
C PHE A 49 -4.33 10.48 4.51
N MET A 50 -3.29 10.61 5.35
CA MET A 50 -2.55 11.86 5.51
C MET A 50 -1.77 12.22 4.25
N VAL A 51 -1.10 11.25 3.62
CA VAL A 51 -0.38 11.48 2.37
C VAL A 51 -1.35 11.84 1.24
N GLY A 52 -2.49 11.16 1.15
CA GLY A 52 -3.55 11.50 0.19
C GLY A 52 -4.06 12.92 0.37
N LEU A 53 -4.34 13.34 1.61
CA LEU A 53 -4.80 14.69 1.92
C LEU A 53 -3.73 15.75 1.56
N ILE A 54 -2.50 15.58 2.03
CA ILE A 54 -1.40 16.52 1.78
C ILE A 54 -1.14 16.66 0.28
N THR A 55 -1.08 15.54 -0.45
CA THR A 55 -0.82 15.57 -1.90
C THR A 55 -2.01 16.05 -2.73
N SER A 56 -3.24 15.95 -2.23
CA SER A 56 -4.40 16.54 -2.89
C SER A 56 -4.35 18.08 -2.90
N ILE A 57 -3.75 18.69 -1.88
CA ILE A 57 -3.64 20.15 -1.71
C ILE A 57 -2.36 20.68 -2.35
N PHE A 58 -1.22 20.03 -2.07
CA PHE A 58 0.12 20.51 -2.44
C PHE A 58 0.75 19.78 -3.63
N GLY A 59 0.11 18.73 -4.16
CA GLY A 59 0.66 17.90 -5.22
C GLY A 59 0.78 18.60 -6.58
N GLY A 60 1.81 18.26 -7.33
CA GLY A 60 2.10 18.89 -8.63
C GLY A 60 1.34 18.29 -9.83
N ARG A 61 0.71 17.12 -9.68
CA ARG A 61 0.04 16.39 -10.77
C ARG A 61 -1.37 15.94 -10.37
N PRO A 62 -2.43 16.64 -10.86
CA PRO A 62 -3.81 16.25 -10.60
C PRO A 62 -4.11 14.82 -11.06
N GLY A 63 -4.90 14.09 -10.26
CA GLY A 63 -5.27 12.69 -10.52
C GLY A 63 -4.20 11.66 -10.14
N MET A 64 -3.04 12.10 -9.62
CA MET A 64 -2.06 11.18 -9.04
C MET A 64 -2.49 10.79 -7.62
N ILE A 65 -2.57 9.48 -7.38
CA ILE A 65 -2.88 8.91 -6.07
C ILE A 65 -1.56 8.75 -5.31
N SER A 66 -1.51 9.26 -4.09
CA SER A 66 -0.36 9.08 -3.20
C SER A 66 -0.87 8.48 -1.90
N GLY A 67 -0.24 7.40 -1.45
CA GLY A 67 -0.65 6.65 -0.26
C GLY A 67 0.47 5.72 0.21
N ALA A 68 0.10 4.70 1.00
CA ALA A 68 1.02 3.64 1.39
C ALA A 68 1.36 2.77 0.17
N THR A 69 2.66 2.51 -0.06
CA THR A 69 3.12 1.67 -1.18
C THR A 69 4.02 0.56 -0.65
N GLY A 70 4.00 -0.59 -1.33
CA GLY A 70 4.83 -1.74 -0.96
C GLY A 70 6.33 -1.43 -1.03
N ALA A 71 6.72 -0.57 -1.97
CA ALA A 71 8.09 -0.08 -2.10
C ALA A 71 8.61 0.57 -0.80
N LEU A 72 7.80 1.40 -0.16
CA LEU A 72 8.17 2.00 1.12
C LEU A 72 8.11 0.97 2.25
N ALA A 73 7.04 0.17 2.30
CA ALA A 73 6.84 -0.83 3.34
C ALA A 73 8.01 -1.82 3.45
N VAL A 74 8.50 -2.35 2.33
CA VAL A 74 9.62 -3.30 2.29
C VAL A 74 10.92 -2.70 2.85
N VAL A 75 11.20 -1.43 2.57
CA VAL A 75 12.39 -0.75 3.13
C VAL A 75 12.23 -0.50 4.64
N MET A 76 11.01 -0.30 5.11
CA MET A 76 10.75 -0.06 6.53
C MET A 76 10.78 -1.33 7.37
N VAL A 77 10.67 -2.53 6.79
CA VAL A 77 10.75 -3.82 7.52
C VAL A 77 12.03 -3.90 8.34
N SER A 78 13.18 -3.68 7.70
CA SER A 78 14.48 -3.76 8.37
C SER A 78 14.63 -2.65 9.41
N LEU A 79 14.19 -1.42 9.10
CA LEU A 79 14.23 -0.30 10.02
C LEU A 79 13.44 -0.57 11.31
N VAL A 80 12.21 -1.07 11.18
CA VAL A 80 11.34 -1.38 12.33
C VAL A 80 11.92 -2.53 13.12
N SER A 81 12.38 -3.59 12.45
CA SER A 81 12.99 -4.75 13.10
C SER A 81 14.26 -4.38 13.88
N GLU A 82 15.17 -3.62 13.27
CA GLU A 82 16.40 -3.16 13.92
C GLU A 82 16.10 -2.19 15.04
N GLY A 83 15.16 -1.25 14.85
CA GLY A 83 14.75 -0.31 15.87
C GLY A 83 14.15 -1.01 17.10
N ASN A 84 13.30 -2.01 16.90
CA ASN A 84 12.76 -2.82 18.00
C ASN A 84 13.85 -3.60 18.74
N ALA A 85 14.89 -4.10 18.04
CA ALA A 85 16.00 -4.82 18.64
C ALA A 85 16.92 -3.92 19.51
N MET A 86 16.89 -2.60 19.32
CA MET A 86 17.64 -1.65 20.14
C MET A 86 16.91 -1.25 21.43
N GLY A 87 15.60 -1.46 21.51
CA GLY A 87 14.78 -1.16 22.69
C GLY A 87 14.74 -2.29 23.70
N ALA A 88 14.23 -2.01 24.90
CA ALA A 88 13.86 -3.07 25.84
C ALA A 88 12.59 -3.80 25.36
N ASP A 89 12.41 -5.06 25.78
CA ASP A 89 11.22 -5.84 25.44
C ASP A 89 9.94 -5.10 25.84
N GLY A 90 9.10 -4.77 24.86
CA GLY A 90 7.84 -4.03 25.04
C GLY A 90 7.92 -2.53 24.70
N GLU A 91 9.10 -1.98 24.46
CA GLU A 91 9.24 -0.65 23.88
C GLU A 91 9.05 -0.73 22.36
N ASN A 92 8.02 -0.08 21.82
CA ASN A 92 7.77 0.02 20.38
C ASN A 92 8.77 0.96 19.68
N LEU A 93 10.06 0.78 19.94
CA LEU A 93 11.13 1.69 19.52
C LEU A 93 11.23 1.76 17.99
N GLY A 94 11.03 0.64 17.29
CA GLY A 94 10.99 0.58 15.83
C GLY A 94 9.90 1.45 15.21
N LEU A 95 8.75 1.60 15.89
CA LEU A 95 7.69 2.50 15.43
C LEU A 95 8.12 3.98 15.54
N TYR A 96 8.79 4.36 16.63
CA TYR A 96 9.32 5.72 16.78
C TYR A 96 10.41 6.04 15.76
N PHE A 97 11.31 5.09 15.48
CA PHE A 97 12.30 5.23 14.41
C PHE A 97 11.63 5.37 13.04
N LEU A 98 10.58 4.59 12.77
CA LEU A 98 9.79 4.73 11.54
C LEU A 98 9.21 6.15 11.41
N PHE A 99 8.59 6.69 12.46
CA PHE A 99 8.06 8.06 12.42
C PHE A 99 9.15 9.11 12.22
N ALA A 100 10.28 9.00 12.94
CA ALA A 100 11.41 9.91 12.77
C ALA A 100 11.96 9.87 11.33
N THR A 101 12.13 8.67 10.77
CA THR A 101 12.62 8.49 9.40
C THR A 101 11.63 9.02 8.37
N VAL A 102 10.32 8.85 8.55
CA VAL A 102 9.30 9.40 7.63
C VAL A 102 9.29 10.93 7.65
N ILE A 103 9.44 11.56 8.82
CA ILE A 103 9.55 13.02 8.95
C ILE A 103 10.82 13.50 8.24
N LEU A 104 11.96 12.84 8.49
CA LEU A 104 13.24 13.16 7.84
C LEU A 104 13.15 12.99 6.31
N MET A 105 12.54 11.90 5.85
CA MET A 105 12.29 11.65 4.44
C MET A 105 11.47 12.78 3.82
N GLY A 106 10.40 13.22 4.48
CA GLY A 106 9.58 14.35 4.03
C GLY A 106 10.38 15.65 3.90
N PHE A 107 11.25 15.94 4.88
CA PHE A 107 12.14 17.09 4.82
C PHE A 107 13.12 17.02 3.63
N ILE A 108 13.75 15.86 3.43
CA ILE A 108 14.64 15.62 2.28
C ILE A 108 13.88 15.79 0.95
N GLN A 109 12.65 15.30 0.86
CA GLN A 109 11.80 15.44 -0.33
C GLN A 109 11.45 16.91 -0.61
N ILE A 110 11.11 17.70 0.41
CA ILE A 110 10.86 19.14 0.28
C ILE A 110 12.10 19.87 -0.21
N MET A 111 13.27 19.59 0.38
CA MET A 111 14.54 20.17 -0.07
C MET A 111 14.84 19.80 -1.53
N ALA A 112 14.68 18.55 -1.92
CA ALA A 112 14.85 18.10 -3.29
C ALA A 112 13.89 18.80 -4.27
N GLY A 113 12.66 19.09 -3.82
CA GLY A 113 11.69 19.91 -4.56
C GLY A 113 12.14 21.35 -4.76
N ILE A 114 12.60 22.03 -3.70
CA ILE A 114 13.10 23.41 -3.75
C ILE A 114 14.33 23.51 -4.68
N LEU A 115 15.24 22.55 -4.58
CA LEU A 115 16.46 22.46 -5.39
C LEU A 115 16.19 21.96 -6.83
N LYS A 116 14.93 21.65 -7.17
CA LYS A 116 14.51 21.14 -8.49
C LYS A 116 15.26 19.87 -8.93
N LEU A 117 15.59 19.00 -7.96
CA LEU A 117 16.34 17.76 -8.21
C LEU A 117 15.48 16.68 -8.89
N GLY A 118 14.16 16.85 -8.96
CA GLY A 118 13.25 15.88 -9.60
C GLY A 118 13.57 15.55 -11.06
N LYS A 119 14.28 16.42 -11.79
CA LYS A 119 14.73 16.14 -13.16
C LYS A 119 15.74 14.98 -13.24
N PHE A 120 16.50 14.74 -12.17
CA PHE A 120 17.53 13.71 -12.11
C PHE A 120 16.96 12.29 -11.94
N VAL A 121 15.69 12.15 -11.53
CA VAL A 121 15.00 10.86 -11.48
C VAL A 121 14.99 10.18 -12.86
N ARG A 122 15.06 10.95 -13.95
CA ARG A 122 15.16 10.43 -15.32
C ARG A 122 16.49 9.73 -15.64
N LEU A 123 17.52 9.91 -14.80
CA LEU A 123 18.83 9.27 -14.96
C LEU A 123 18.87 7.84 -14.40
N ILE A 124 17.82 7.41 -13.67
CA ILE A 124 17.78 6.06 -13.10
C ILE A 124 17.71 5.04 -14.25
N PRO A 125 18.69 4.13 -14.38
CA PRO A 125 18.69 3.16 -15.45
C PRO A 125 17.50 2.21 -15.37
N HIS A 126 16.91 1.86 -16.51
CA HIS A 126 15.83 0.89 -16.58
C HIS A 126 16.15 -0.47 -15.91
N PRO A 127 17.37 -1.04 -16.04
CA PRO A 127 17.72 -2.27 -15.32
C PRO A 127 17.62 -2.16 -13.80
N VAL A 128 17.92 -0.99 -13.21
CA VAL A 128 17.83 -0.78 -11.76
C VAL A 128 16.37 -0.75 -11.32
N MET A 129 15.49 -0.08 -12.08
CA MET A 129 14.05 -0.07 -11.81
C MET A 129 13.46 -1.48 -11.89
N MET A 130 13.81 -2.26 -12.92
CA MET A 130 13.34 -3.64 -13.06
C MET A 130 13.86 -4.54 -11.95
N GLY A 131 15.13 -4.41 -11.57
CA GLY A 131 15.71 -5.14 -10.43
C GLY A 131 14.98 -4.82 -9.13
N PHE A 132 14.71 -3.55 -8.86
CA PHE A 132 13.95 -3.11 -7.69
C PHE A 132 12.53 -3.68 -7.67
N VAL A 133 11.78 -3.59 -8.78
CA VAL A 133 10.40 -4.10 -8.85
C VAL A 133 10.35 -5.62 -8.70
N ASN A 134 11.27 -6.36 -9.31
CA ASN A 134 11.36 -7.81 -9.15
C ASN A 134 11.71 -8.21 -7.71
N GLY A 135 12.68 -7.51 -7.11
CA GLY A 135 13.04 -7.71 -5.70
C GLY A 135 11.86 -7.44 -4.77
N LEU A 136 11.13 -6.33 -4.99
CA LEU A 136 9.91 -6.00 -4.26
C LEU A 136 8.86 -7.11 -4.36
N ALA A 137 8.62 -7.64 -5.57
CA ALA A 137 7.65 -8.72 -5.77
C ALA A 137 8.05 -9.99 -4.99
N ILE A 138 9.34 -10.34 -4.99
CA ILE A 138 9.86 -11.50 -4.26
C ILE A 138 9.68 -11.30 -2.74
N VAL A 139 10.02 -10.12 -2.20
CA VAL A 139 9.87 -9.85 -0.76
C VAL A 139 8.41 -9.89 -0.35
N ILE A 140 7.50 -9.29 -1.14
CA ILE A 140 6.06 -9.38 -0.87
C ILE A 140 5.63 -10.85 -0.88
N PHE A 141 6.01 -11.63 -1.91
CA PHE A 141 5.66 -13.04 -1.97
C PHE A 141 6.16 -13.84 -0.76
N MET A 142 7.43 -13.66 -0.37
CA MET A 142 8.02 -14.30 0.81
C MET A 142 7.28 -13.90 2.10
N SER A 143 6.88 -12.63 2.24
CA SER A 143 6.11 -12.17 3.40
C SER A 143 4.73 -12.81 3.53
N GLN A 144 4.11 -13.24 2.41
CA GLN A 144 2.82 -13.93 2.48
C GLN A 144 2.97 -15.39 2.95
N LEU A 145 4.10 -16.03 2.66
CA LEU A 145 4.35 -17.41 3.09
C LEU A 145 4.41 -17.56 4.62
N THR A 146 4.80 -16.52 5.34
CA THR A 146 4.86 -16.54 6.82
C THR A 146 3.47 -16.56 7.46
N MET A 147 2.42 -16.18 6.72
CA MET A 147 1.05 -16.20 7.21
C MET A 147 0.47 -17.62 7.24
N PHE A 148 1.03 -18.57 6.48
CA PHE A 148 0.54 -19.95 6.44
C PHE A 148 0.74 -20.71 7.76
N PRO A 149 -0.24 -21.51 8.22
CA PRO A 149 -0.06 -22.35 9.39
C PRO A 149 1.12 -23.30 9.17
N LYS A 150 1.98 -23.43 10.18
CA LYS A 150 3.15 -24.34 10.10
C LYS A 150 2.76 -25.82 10.19
N GLU A 151 1.59 -26.10 10.75
CA GLU A 151 1.06 -27.45 10.90
C GLU A 151 0.09 -27.78 9.77
N TYR A 152 0.23 -28.97 9.18
CA TYR A 152 -0.65 -29.47 8.13
C TYR A 152 -1.98 -30.00 8.70
N ASN A 153 -2.73 -29.12 9.36
CA ASN A 153 -4.03 -29.41 9.97
C ASN A 153 -5.18 -28.85 9.13
N ALA A 154 -6.41 -28.92 9.65
CA ALA A 154 -7.60 -28.40 8.97
C ALA A 154 -7.48 -26.90 8.62
N ASN A 155 -6.82 -26.11 9.47
CA ASN A 155 -6.63 -24.66 9.22
C ASN A 155 -5.70 -24.40 8.04
N PHE A 156 -4.68 -25.26 7.82
CA PHE A 156 -3.82 -25.16 6.66
C PHE A 156 -4.59 -25.39 5.36
N TRP A 157 -5.41 -26.44 5.30
CA TRP A 157 -6.24 -26.75 4.13
C TRP A 157 -7.32 -25.70 3.89
N LEU A 158 -7.93 -25.19 4.96
CA LEU A 158 -8.87 -24.08 4.88
C LEU A 158 -8.19 -22.84 4.29
N MET A 159 -7.01 -22.47 4.78
CA MET A 159 -6.28 -21.32 4.23
C MET A 159 -5.93 -21.53 2.75
N MET A 160 -5.42 -22.70 2.38
CA MET A 160 -5.14 -23.02 0.97
C MET A 160 -6.38 -22.89 0.10
N GLY A 161 -7.54 -23.37 0.59
CA GLY A 161 -8.83 -23.24 -0.09
C GLY A 161 -9.26 -21.78 -0.28
N LEU A 162 -9.18 -20.97 0.78
CA LEU A 162 -9.53 -19.54 0.71
C LEU A 162 -8.58 -18.75 -0.20
N VAL A 163 -7.28 -19.04 -0.16
CA VAL A 163 -6.29 -18.41 -1.05
C VAL A 163 -6.55 -18.80 -2.50
N ALA A 164 -6.79 -20.08 -2.79
CA ALA A 164 -7.12 -20.54 -4.13
C ALA A 164 -8.41 -19.90 -4.66
N LEU A 165 -9.43 -19.77 -3.80
CA LEU A 165 -10.67 -19.07 -4.13
C LEU A 165 -10.41 -17.58 -4.43
N THR A 166 -9.60 -16.91 -3.61
CA THR A 166 -9.21 -15.50 -3.80
C THR A 166 -8.53 -15.31 -5.16
N MET A 167 -7.57 -16.17 -5.49
CA MET A 167 -6.85 -16.15 -6.77
C MET A 167 -7.79 -16.42 -7.95
N PHE A 168 -8.72 -17.36 -7.79
CA PHE A 168 -9.72 -17.67 -8.81
C PHE A 168 -10.66 -16.48 -9.06
N ILE A 169 -11.11 -15.78 -8.01
CA ILE A 169 -11.92 -14.57 -8.14
C ILE A 169 -11.11 -13.49 -8.87
N ILE A 170 -9.90 -13.16 -8.39
CA ILE A 170 -9.08 -12.09 -8.99
C ILE A 170 -8.77 -12.37 -10.46
N TRP A 171 -8.49 -13.63 -10.85
CA TRP A 171 -8.19 -13.98 -12.23
C TRP A 171 -9.43 -14.14 -13.13
N GLY A 172 -10.52 -14.68 -12.57
CA GLY A 172 -11.72 -15.07 -13.31
C GLY A 172 -12.74 -13.95 -13.47
N LEU A 173 -12.99 -13.16 -12.42
CA LEU A 173 -14.05 -12.15 -12.40
C LEU A 173 -13.85 -11.02 -13.42
N PRO A 174 -12.62 -10.49 -13.66
CA PRO A 174 -12.41 -9.43 -14.64
C PRO A 174 -12.82 -9.81 -16.07
N LYS A 175 -12.87 -11.11 -16.38
CA LYS A 175 -13.31 -11.62 -17.69
C LYS A 175 -14.83 -11.50 -17.89
N VAL A 176 -15.58 -11.24 -16.83
CA VAL A 176 -17.05 -11.09 -16.86
C VAL A 176 -17.41 -9.60 -16.94
N LYS A 177 -18.05 -9.19 -18.04
CA LYS A 177 -18.39 -7.78 -18.33
C LYS A 177 -19.22 -7.06 -17.25
N VAL A 178 -19.95 -7.82 -16.43
CA VAL A 178 -20.78 -7.25 -15.35
C VAL A 178 -19.92 -6.74 -14.18
N PHE A 179 -18.81 -7.42 -13.90
CA PHE A 179 -17.95 -7.12 -12.74
C PHE A 179 -16.76 -6.22 -13.07
N SER A 180 -16.51 -5.93 -14.35
CA SER A 180 -15.37 -5.12 -14.80
C SER A 180 -15.36 -3.66 -14.30
N LYS A 181 -16.41 -3.22 -13.62
CA LYS A 181 -16.52 -1.86 -13.06
C LYS A 181 -16.08 -1.76 -11.60
N PHE A 182 -15.94 -2.88 -10.92
CA PHE A 182 -15.59 -2.95 -9.51
C PHE A 182 -14.18 -3.49 -9.34
N PRO A 183 -13.42 -3.05 -8.31
CA PRO A 183 -12.13 -3.63 -8.01
C PRO A 183 -12.25 -5.12 -7.66
N GLU A 184 -11.64 -6.03 -8.44
CA GLU A 184 -11.73 -7.47 -8.18
C GLU A 184 -11.21 -7.88 -6.79
N ALA A 185 -10.19 -7.19 -6.29
CA ALA A 185 -9.64 -7.42 -4.95
C ALA A 185 -10.69 -7.18 -3.85
N LEU A 186 -11.52 -6.14 -3.99
CA LEU A 186 -12.58 -5.83 -3.02
C LEU A 186 -13.67 -6.90 -3.02
N ILE A 187 -14.05 -7.39 -4.20
CA ILE A 187 -15.03 -8.48 -4.32
C ILE A 187 -14.47 -9.75 -3.68
N ALA A 188 -13.20 -10.08 -3.95
CA ALA A 188 -12.55 -11.24 -3.36
C ALA A 188 -12.54 -11.17 -1.82
N ILE A 189 -12.18 -10.02 -1.25
CA ILE A 189 -12.19 -9.79 0.19
C ILE A 189 -13.60 -9.97 0.75
N LEU A 190 -14.62 -9.32 0.17
CA LEU A 190 -16.00 -9.44 0.67
C LEU A 190 -16.51 -10.88 0.59
N ALA A 191 -16.23 -11.60 -0.50
CA ALA A 191 -16.66 -12.98 -0.67
C ALA A 191 -15.98 -13.91 0.35
N VAL A 192 -14.67 -13.82 0.50
CA VAL A 192 -13.89 -14.66 1.43
C VAL A 192 -14.23 -14.33 2.88
N SER A 193 -14.40 -13.05 3.23
CA SER A 193 -14.86 -12.64 4.56
C SER A 193 -16.27 -13.16 4.87
N ALA A 194 -17.20 -13.11 3.91
CA ALA A 194 -18.53 -13.67 4.10
C ALA A 194 -18.48 -15.18 4.36
N ILE A 195 -17.66 -15.91 3.60
CA ILE A 195 -17.45 -17.35 3.82
C ILE A 195 -16.83 -17.60 5.20
N ALA A 196 -15.81 -16.84 5.60
CA ALA A 196 -15.16 -17.03 6.90
C ALA A 196 -16.07 -16.70 8.09
N ILE A 197 -16.96 -15.71 7.97
CA ILE A 197 -17.86 -15.29 9.06
C ILE A 197 -19.08 -16.22 9.17
N PHE A 198 -19.66 -16.63 8.04
CA PHE A 198 -20.91 -17.41 8.01
C PHE A 198 -20.71 -18.90 7.78
N GLY A 199 -19.52 -19.33 7.34
CA GLY A 199 -19.22 -20.71 6.97
C GLY A 199 -18.93 -21.66 8.13
N GLY A 200 -18.67 -21.13 9.33
CA GLY A 200 -18.32 -21.92 10.52
C GLY A 200 -16.84 -22.24 10.62
#